data_AF-A0A1D1ZBQ0-F1
#
_entry.id   AF-A0A1D1ZBQ0-F1
#
_cell.length_a   1.000
_cell.length_b   1.000
_cell.length_c   1.000
_cell.angle_alpha   90.00
_cell.angle_beta   90.00
_cell.angle_gamma   90.00
#
_symmetry.space_group_name_H-M   'P 1'
#
loop_
_entity.id
_entity.type
_entity.pdbx_description
1 polymer ?
#
loop_
_entity_poly.entity_id
_entity_poly.type
_entity_poly.pdbx_seq_one_letter_code
_entity_poly.pdbx_strand_id
1 'polypeptide(L)'
;MRGCAADGSLNDSDFAKPLPTIGLYITGASLCCAAAMGWDTFRGFRSRRLWFPARYFTLNAATLTLLAVATKLPVDLNTSMPGPLEQLSKLSGTVLLCTVMGNLTPSLGVTDNAAANIIALGILVATVVVNVAIQMGTGVIYVYRLEHAVVLFFMLVLLLLLSSSSLTVPTTKRLLEKQYDRKHHRLANDMKPHKERAEDEGGPDDGRYDAERLQEHVKKYWLMAHTSSPQYVLGRLATCTASGAFCLLSALALFQAALRSFVARGSGFCNGTSDYTWSIHPVFISQAFRIWSGTRTPSAVSRCSLAELLQLLVVPF
;
A
#
# COMPACT_ATOMS: atom_id res chain seq x y z
N MET A 1 -3.12 46.66 11.23
CA MET A 1 -3.16 45.17 11.17
C MET A 1 -3.72 44.79 9.82
N ARG A 2 -2.96 44.07 8.98
CA ARG A 2 -3.43 43.60 7.67
C ARG A 2 -4.29 42.35 7.91
N GLY A 3 -5.60 42.50 8.07
CA GLY A 3 -6.49 41.35 8.29
C GLY A 3 -7.93 41.67 8.73
N CYS A 4 -8.15 42.77 9.45
CA CYS A 4 -9.49 43.28 9.74
C CYS A 4 -9.81 44.45 8.83
N ALA A 5 -11.00 44.45 8.24
CA ALA A 5 -11.54 45.64 7.60
C ALA A 5 -11.79 46.75 8.64
N ALA A 6 -11.91 47.99 8.19
CA ALA A 6 -12.05 49.16 9.07
C ALA A 6 -13.32 49.12 9.94
N ASP A 7 -14.29 48.28 9.59
CA ASP A 7 -15.52 47.99 10.31
C ASP A 7 -15.40 46.83 11.32
N GLY A 8 -14.21 46.22 11.45
CA GLY A 8 -13.96 45.07 12.31
C GLY A 8 -14.39 43.73 11.71
N SER A 9 -14.87 43.69 10.47
CA SER A 9 -15.19 42.43 9.78
C SER A 9 -13.92 41.71 9.31
N LEU A 10 -13.89 40.39 9.47
CA LEU A 10 -12.88 39.53 8.86
C LEU A 10 -13.30 39.26 7.42
N ASN A 11 -12.46 39.65 6.47
CA ASN A 11 -12.73 39.44 5.06
C ASN A 11 -12.24 38.04 4.65
N ASP A 12 -13.08 37.02 4.85
CA ASP A 12 -12.76 35.60 4.59
C ASP A 12 -12.35 35.31 3.13
N SER A 13 -12.71 36.20 2.21
CA SER A 13 -12.34 36.12 0.79
C SER A 13 -10.82 36.15 0.55
N ASP A 14 -10.05 36.84 1.39
CA ASP A 14 -8.58 36.86 1.29
C ASP A 14 -7.95 35.55 1.78
N PHE A 15 -8.58 34.87 2.73
CA PHE A 15 -8.15 33.56 3.24
C PHE A 15 -8.42 32.42 2.25
N ALA A 16 -9.39 32.58 1.36
CA ALA A 16 -9.75 31.57 0.36
C ALA A 16 -8.84 31.58 -0.90
N LYS A 17 -8.21 32.72 -1.22
CA LYS A 17 -7.30 32.89 -2.37
C LYS A 17 -6.18 31.83 -2.53
N PRO A 18 -5.52 31.32 -1.47
CA PRO A 18 -4.47 30.30 -1.62
C PRO A 18 -4.99 28.88 -1.89
N LEU A 19 -6.28 28.59 -1.70
CA LEU A 19 -6.83 27.23 -1.79
C LEU A 19 -6.72 26.59 -3.19
N PRO A 20 -6.93 27.31 -4.30
CA PRO A 20 -6.67 26.77 -5.64
C PRO A 20 -5.21 26.37 -5.86
N THR A 21 -4.27 27.13 -5.28
CA THR A 21 -2.83 26.82 -5.35
C THR A 21 -2.51 25.56 -4.55
N ILE A 22 -3.16 25.38 -3.39
CA ILE A 22 -3.08 24.15 -2.58
C ILE A 22 -3.59 22.95 -3.40
N GLY A 23 -4.68 23.10 -4.15
CA GLY A 23 -5.17 22.09 -5.09
C GLY A 23 -4.13 21.69 -6.15
N LEU A 24 -3.34 22.64 -6.65
CA LEU A 24 -2.26 22.36 -7.60
C LEU A 24 -1.14 21.51 -6.97
N TYR A 25 -0.75 21.82 -5.72
CA TYR A 25 0.24 21.01 -4.98
C TYR A 25 -0.27 19.58 -4.74
N ILE A 26 -1.54 19.42 -4.39
CA ILE A 26 -2.18 18.10 -4.22
C ILE A 26 -2.10 17.33 -5.54
N THR A 27 -2.47 17.96 -6.65
CA THR A 27 -2.41 17.36 -8.00
C THR A 27 -0.99 16.90 -8.35
N GLY A 28 0.00 17.78 -8.14
CA GLY A 28 1.41 17.46 -8.39
C GLY A 28 1.91 16.29 -7.55
N ALA A 29 1.61 16.30 -6.24
CA ALA A 29 1.95 15.21 -5.34
C ALA A 29 1.32 13.89 -5.78
N SER A 30 0.03 13.88 -6.13
CA SER A 30 -0.69 12.70 -6.64
C SER A 30 -0.12 12.17 -7.96
N LEU A 31 0.30 13.03 -8.88
CA LEU A 31 0.93 12.65 -10.15
C LEU A 31 2.34 12.08 -9.96
N CYS A 32 3.19 12.71 -9.15
CA CYS A 32 4.53 12.18 -8.82
C CYS A 32 4.42 10.78 -8.23
N CYS A 33 3.48 10.65 -7.29
CA CYS A 33 3.05 9.39 -6.74
C CYS A 33 2.67 8.40 -7.86
N ALA A 34 1.74 8.76 -8.76
CA ALA A 34 1.23 7.88 -9.81
C ALA A 34 2.35 7.44 -10.78
N ALA A 35 3.27 8.33 -11.12
CA ALA A 35 4.43 8.03 -11.93
C ALA A 35 5.34 6.98 -11.25
N ALA A 36 5.62 7.13 -9.95
CA ALA A 36 6.42 6.17 -9.20
C ALA A 36 5.79 4.76 -9.19
N MET A 37 4.50 4.65 -8.89
CA MET A 37 3.80 3.34 -8.90
C MET A 37 3.64 2.77 -10.32
N GLY A 38 3.37 3.63 -11.30
CA GLY A 38 3.28 3.24 -12.71
C GLY A 38 4.61 2.69 -13.23
N TRP A 39 5.73 3.28 -12.80
CA TRP A 39 7.07 2.84 -13.15
C TRP A 39 7.41 1.47 -12.55
N ASP A 40 7.06 1.24 -11.29
CA ASP A 40 7.18 -0.08 -10.65
C ASP A 40 6.36 -1.14 -11.41
N THR A 41 5.13 -0.81 -11.80
CA THR A 41 4.23 -1.69 -12.58
C THR A 41 4.80 -2.00 -13.96
N PHE A 42 5.28 -0.98 -14.67
CA PHE A 42 5.86 -1.11 -16.01
C PHE A 42 7.12 -1.98 -16.01
N ARG A 43 7.99 -1.81 -15.01
CA ARG A 43 9.19 -2.67 -14.85
C ARG A 43 8.83 -4.10 -14.47
N GLY A 44 7.85 -4.29 -13.60
CA GLY A 44 7.33 -5.62 -13.25
C GLY A 44 6.79 -6.35 -14.49
N PHE A 45 6.07 -5.63 -15.35
CA PHE A 45 5.56 -6.15 -16.62
C PHE A 45 6.69 -6.48 -17.61
N ARG A 46 7.62 -5.54 -17.83
CA ARG A 46 8.75 -5.71 -18.76
C ARG A 46 9.66 -6.88 -18.36
N SER A 47 9.87 -7.10 -17.06
CA SER A 47 10.72 -8.18 -16.55
C SER A 47 10.02 -9.54 -16.47
N ARG A 48 8.72 -9.63 -16.83
CA ARG A 48 7.83 -10.79 -16.61
C ARG A 48 7.78 -11.27 -15.15
N ARG A 49 8.36 -10.52 -14.21
CA ARG A 49 8.33 -10.80 -12.78
C ARG A 49 7.38 -9.81 -12.12
N LEU A 50 6.08 -10.04 -12.35
CA LEU A 50 4.95 -9.24 -11.83
C LEU A 50 4.85 -9.20 -10.30
N TRP A 51 5.77 -9.86 -9.61
CA TRP A 51 5.85 -9.96 -8.15
C TRP A 51 7.00 -9.13 -7.56
N PHE A 52 7.81 -8.45 -8.37
CA PHE A 52 8.90 -7.67 -7.77
C PHE A 52 8.33 -6.55 -6.89
N PRO A 53 8.74 -6.47 -5.61
CA PRO A 53 8.28 -5.43 -4.69
C PRO A 53 8.62 -4.05 -5.26
N ALA A 54 7.73 -3.09 -5.02
CA ALA A 54 7.87 -1.71 -5.45
C ALA A 54 9.23 -1.17 -5.00
N ARG A 55 10.13 -0.95 -5.96
CA ARG A 55 11.52 -0.54 -5.69
C ARG A 55 11.62 0.98 -5.67
N TYR A 56 10.72 1.67 -6.38
CA TYR A 56 10.64 3.13 -6.43
C TYR A 56 9.60 3.68 -5.46
N PHE A 57 8.47 2.98 -5.28
CA PHE A 57 7.42 3.35 -4.34
C PHE A 57 7.53 2.54 -3.04
N THR A 58 8.61 2.75 -2.30
CA THR A 58 8.87 2.12 -0.99
C THR A 58 8.33 2.98 0.15
N LEU A 59 7.88 2.35 1.24
CA LEU A 59 7.41 3.04 2.45
C LEU A 59 8.58 3.78 3.17
N ASN A 60 8.78 5.05 2.82
CA ASN A 60 9.82 5.96 3.33
C ASN A 60 9.19 7.32 3.71
N ALA A 61 9.89 8.13 4.49
CA ALA A 61 9.52 9.51 4.81
C ALA A 61 9.13 10.34 3.57
N ALA A 62 9.83 10.19 2.44
CA ALA A 62 9.48 10.89 1.19
C ALA A 62 8.10 10.48 0.64
N THR A 63 7.77 9.19 0.63
CA THR A 63 6.44 8.74 0.16
C THR A 63 5.35 9.10 1.15
N LEU A 64 5.64 9.09 2.47
CA LEU A 64 4.69 9.48 3.51
C LEU A 64 4.36 10.97 3.46
N THR A 65 5.36 11.83 3.23
CA THR A 65 5.16 13.27 3.05
C THR A 65 4.37 13.57 1.77
N LEU A 66 4.70 12.91 0.65
CA LEU A 66 3.91 13.01 -0.58
C LEU A 66 2.46 12.55 -0.38
N LEU A 67 2.25 11.48 0.39
CA LEU A 67 0.92 10.97 0.70
C LEU A 67 0.14 11.94 1.59
N ALA A 68 0.78 12.53 2.60
CA ALA A 68 0.18 13.55 3.45
C ALA A 68 -0.27 14.79 2.67
N VAL A 69 0.54 15.23 1.69
CA VAL A 69 0.15 16.32 0.78
C VAL A 69 -1.00 15.89 -0.12
N ALA A 70 -0.95 14.69 -0.70
CA ALA A 70 -2.00 14.18 -1.59
C ALA A 70 -3.35 13.96 -0.85
N THR A 71 -3.33 13.64 0.44
CA THR A 71 -4.52 13.44 1.29
C THR A 71 -4.92 14.72 2.04
N LYS A 72 -4.42 15.88 1.67
CA LYS A 72 -4.77 17.14 2.33
C LYS A 72 -6.25 17.48 2.20
N LEU A 73 -6.88 17.14 1.07
CA LEU A 73 -8.28 17.43 0.80
C LEU A 73 -9.27 16.73 1.77
N PRO A 74 -9.19 15.42 2.05
CA PRO A 74 -10.05 14.78 3.05
C PRO A 74 -9.78 15.24 4.49
N VAL A 75 -8.58 15.77 4.77
CA VAL A 75 -8.20 16.32 6.09
C VAL A 75 -8.73 17.74 6.31
N ASP A 76 -9.16 18.42 5.24
CA ASP A 76 -9.60 19.82 5.31
C ASP A 76 -11.01 19.94 5.92
N LEU A 77 -11.05 20.41 7.17
CA LEU A 77 -12.25 20.66 7.97
C LEU A 77 -12.77 22.09 7.87
N ASN A 78 -11.92 23.04 7.46
CA ASN A 78 -12.20 24.47 7.61
C ASN A 78 -12.84 25.07 6.36
N THR A 79 -12.76 24.38 5.22
CA THR A 79 -13.28 24.87 3.94
C THR A 79 -14.62 24.25 3.61
N SER A 80 -15.53 25.09 3.11
CA SER A 80 -16.86 24.64 2.72
C SER A 80 -16.78 23.91 1.39
N MET A 81 -17.13 22.62 1.39
CA MET A 81 -17.12 21.79 0.18
C MET A 81 -18.47 21.10 -0.11
N PRO A 82 -19.52 21.86 -0.46
CA PRO A 82 -20.86 21.31 -0.67
C PRO A 82 -21.02 20.61 -2.03
N GLY A 83 -20.12 20.84 -2.99
CA GLY A 83 -20.28 20.37 -4.37
C GLY A 83 -20.14 18.83 -4.52
N PRO A 84 -20.83 18.22 -5.50
CA PRO A 84 -20.75 16.79 -5.76
C PRO A 84 -19.33 16.34 -6.11
N LEU A 85 -18.63 17.13 -6.93
CA LEU A 85 -17.27 16.85 -7.35
C LEU A 85 -16.28 16.96 -6.19
N GLU A 86 -16.52 17.85 -5.24
CA GLU A 86 -15.65 18.05 -4.09
C GLU A 86 -15.81 16.91 -3.08
N GLN A 87 -17.04 16.49 -2.80
CA GLN A 87 -17.29 15.30 -1.98
C GLN A 87 -16.72 14.03 -2.63
N LEU A 88 -16.85 13.90 -3.96
CA LEU A 88 -16.18 12.83 -4.71
C LEU A 88 -14.66 12.93 -4.62
N SER A 89 -14.09 14.13 -4.65
CA SER A 89 -12.65 14.33 -4.54
C SER A 89 -12.12 14.02 -3.12
N LYS A 90 -12.93 14.26 -2.08
CA LYS A 90 -12.61 13.81 -0.71
C LYS A 90 -12.64 12.28 -0.61
N LEU A 91 -13.66 11.66 -1.20
CA LEU A 91 -13.77 10.19 -1.29
C LEU A 91 -12.62 9.57 -2.09
N SER A 92 -12.21 10.19 -3.20
CA SER A 92 -11.07 9.70 -3.99
C SER A 92 -9.76 9.82 -3.22
N GLY A 93 -9.59 10.87 -2.40
CA GLY A 93 -8.42 11.01 -1.53
C GLY A 93 -8.31 9.90 -0.48
N THR A 94 -9.42 9.51 0.13
CA THR A 94 -9.46 8.37 1.08
C THR A 94 -9.25 7.03 0.37
N VAL A 95 -9.86 6.81 -0.80
CA VAL A 95 -9.67 5.57 -1.58
C VAL A 95 -8.24 5.46 -2.13
N LEU A 96 -7.62 6.59 -2.51
CA LEU A 96 -6.20 6.63 -2.87
C LEU A 96 -5.33 6.15 -1.71
N LEU A 97 -5.62 6.60 -0.49
CA LEU A 97 -4.88 6.16 0.69
C LEU A 97 -5.02 4.64 0.91
N CYS A 98 -6.23 4.08 0.74
CA CYS A 98 -6.45 2.62 0.77
C CYS A 98 -5.63 1.89 -0.30
N THR A 99 -5.68 2.36 -1.55
CA THR A 99 -4.95 1.76 -2.68
C THR A 99 -3.43 1.80 -2.46
N VAL A 100 -2.93 2.91 -1.92
CA VAL A 100 -1.52 3.08 -1.59
C VAL A 100 -1.09 2.14 -0.47
N MET A 101 -1.89 2.02 0.58
CA MET A 101 -1.65 1.08 1.69
C MET A 101 -1.54 -0.36 1.21
N GLY A 102 -2.47 -0.83 0.37
CA GLY A 102 -2.41 -2.18 -0.18
C GLY A 102 -1.18 -2.44 -1.05
N ASN A 103 -0.76 -1.44 -1.85
CA ASN A 103 0.44 -1.54 -2.69
C ASN A 103 1.76 -1.43 -1.90
N LEU A 104 1.75 -0.81 -0.72
CA LEU A 104 2.92 -0.68 0.14
C LEU A 104 3.15 -1.91 1.02
N THR A 105 2.16 -2.78 1.22
CA THR A 105 2.25 -4.02 2.03
C THR A 105 3.51 -4.86 1.73
N PRO A 106 3.86 -5.15 0.46
CA PRO A 106 5.04 -5.96 0.15
C PRO A 106 6.37 -5.26 0.43
N SER A 107 6.38 -3.91 0.49
CA SER A 107 7.61 -3.12 0.69
C SER A 107 8.06 -3.06 2.15
N LEU A 108 7.20 -3.47 3.10
CA LEU A 108 7.50 -3.50 4.54
C LEU A 108 8.66 -4.45 4.90
N GLY A 109 8.91 -5.47 4.09
CA GLY A 109 9.99 -6.44 4.29
C GLY A 109 11.39 -5.94 3.92
N VAL A 110 11.52 -4.71 3.42
CA VAL A 110 12.75 -4.20 2.78
C VAL A 110 13.41 -3.06 3.58
N THR A 111 12.65 -2.38 4.44
CA THR A 111 13.14 -1.15 5.09
C THR A 111 13.65 -1.44 6.50
N ASP A 112 14.87 -0.98 6.81
CA ASP A 112 15.47 -1.12 8.14
C ASP A 112 14.69 -0.32 9.22
N ASN A 113 13.98 0.73 8.79
CA ASN A 113 13.14 1.61 9.63
C ASN A 113 11.63 1.30 9.50
N ALA A 114 11.25 0.07 9.14
CA ALA A 114 9.86 -0.31 8.88
C ALA A 114 8.89 0.11 10.00
N ALA A 115 9.27 -0.10 11.27
CA ALA A 115 8.45 0.23 12.43
C ALA A 115 8.11 1.73 12.52
N ALA A 116 9.13 2.61 12.38
CA ALA A 116 8.93 4.05 12.43
C ALA A 116 8.05 4.55 11.27
N ASN A 117 8.28 4.03 10.07
CA ASN A 117 7.53 4.43 8.89
C ASN A 117 6.06 3.96 8.96
N ILE A 118 5.78 2.81 9.60
CA ILE A 118 4.41 2.35 9.84
C ILE A 118 3.71 3.14 10.93
N ILE A 119 4.42 3.53 11.99
CA ILE A 119 3.86 4.45 13.00
C ILE A 119 3.46 5.76 12.31
N ALA A 120 4.33 6.33 11.47
CA ALA A 120 4.03 7.54 10.70
C ALA A 120 2.84 7.35 9.74
N LEU A 121 2.78 6.21 9.03
CA LEU A 121 1.62 5.87 8.19
C LEU A 121 0.33 5.75 9.03
N GLY A 122 0.41 5.10 10.19
CA GLY A 122 -0.71 4.92 11.11
C GLY A 122 -1.24 6.25 11.65
N ILE A 123 -0.35 7.18 12.00
CA ILE A 123 -0.73 8.54 12.39
C ILE A 123 -1.45 9.24 11.23
N LEU A 124 -0.89 9.21 10.02
CA LEU A 124 -1.51 9.83 8.85
C LEU A 124 -2.92 9.28 8.58
N VAL A 125 -3.08 7.96 8.63
CA VAL A 125 -4.38 7.28 8.45
C VAL A 125 -5.36 7.65 9.56
N ALA A 126 -4.93 7.61 10.82
CA ALA A 126 -5.77 8.00 11.95
C ALA A 126 -6.24 9.45 11.83
N THR A 127 -5.36 10.37 11.43
CA THR A 127 -5.73 11.76 11.15
C THR A 127 -6.80 11.85 10.06
N VAL A 128 -6.62 11.17 8.93
CA VAL A 128 -7.62 11.16 7.85
C VAL A 128 -8.96 10.59 8.34
N VAL A 129 -8.94 9.47 9.07
CA VAL A 129 -10.14 8.82 9.61
C VAL A 129 -10.91 9.75 10.55
N VAL A 130 -10.23 10.38 11.52
CA VAL A 130 -10.87 11.29 12.48
C VAL A 130 -11.48 12.48 11.76
N ASN A 131 -10.76 13.11 10.83
CA ASN A 131 -11.27 14.27 10.09
C ASN A 131 -12.51 13.92 9.25
N VAL A 132 -12.49 12.79 8.53
CA VAL A 132 -13.64 12.34 7.74
C VAL A 132 -14.81 11.95 8.65
N ALA A 133 -14.55 11.32 9.80
CA ALA A 133 -15.59 11.01 10.79
C ALA A 133 -16.26 12.28 11.36
N ILE A 134 -15.47 13.32 11.66
CA ILE A 134 -16.01 14.62 12.07
C ILE A 134 -16.88 15.21 10.95
N GLN A 135 -16.42 15.22 9.70
CA GLN A 135 -17.21 15.73 8.55
C GLN A 135 -18.50 14.97 8.30
N MET A 136 -18.51 13.66 8.57
CA MET A 136 -19.73 12.85 8.53
C MET A 136 -20.68 13.21 9.69
N GLY A 137 -20.15 13.45 10.88
CA GLY A 137 -20.92 13.82 12.08
C GLY A 137 -21.52 15.23 12.02
N THR A 138 -20.80 16.19 11.43
CA THR A 138 -21.28 17.58 11.24
C THR A 138 -22.30 17.71 10.10
N GLY A 139 -22.54 16.64 9.33
CA GLY A 139 -23.50 16.65 8.22
C GLY A 139 -23.00 17.35 6.95
N VAL A 140 -21.73 17.78 6.91
CA VAL A 140 -21.10 18.36 5.71
C VAL A 140 -21.05 17.34 4.57
N ILE A 141 -20.94 16.05 4.91
CA ILE A 141 -21.06 14.93 3.97
C ILE A 141 -22.42 14.25 4.20
N TYR A 142 -23.39 14.57 3.35
CA TYR A 142 -24.77 14.11 3.52
C TYR A 142 -25.25 13.19 2.39
N VAL A 143 -24.77 13.35 1.16
CA VAL A 143 -25.18 12.51 0.02
C VAL A 143 -24.47 11.15 0.01
N TYR A 144 -23.17 11.13 0.31
CA TYR A 144 -22.32 9.93 0.20
C TYR A 144 -21.88 9.33 1.54
N ARG A 145 -22.72 9.42 2.59
CA ARG A 145 -22.35 8.93 3.93
C ARG A 145 -22.00 7.44 3.95
N LEU A 146 -22.79 6.62 3.25
CA LEU A 146 -22.63 5.17 3.29
C LEU A 146 -21.32 4.78 2.60
N GLU A 147 -21.02 5.39 1.45
CA GLU A 147 -19.78 5.17 0.72
C GLU A 147 -18.55 5.61 1.53
N HIS A 148 -18.62 6.77 2.20
CA HIS A 148 -17.55 7.22 3.09
C HIS A 148 -17.36 6.29 4.29
N ALA A 149 -18.44 5.84 4.93
CA ALA A 149 -18.38 4.92 6.06
C ALA A 149 -17.76 3.56 5.67
N VAL A 150 -18.15 3.02 4.52
CA VAL A 150 -17.60 1.76 3.99
C VAL A 150 -16.10 1.89 3.67
N VAL A 151 -15.69 2.97 3.00
CA VAL A 151 -14.27 3.20 2.68
C VAL A 151 -13.44 3.42 3.95
N LEU A 152 -13.97 4.14 4.93
CA LEU A 152 -13.32 4.37 6.23
C LEU A 152 -13.13 3.05 7.00
N PHE A 153 -14.13 2.17 6.99
CA PHE A 153 -14.01 0.83 7.56
C PHE A 153 -12.90 0.02 6.86
N PHE A 154 -12.89 -0.01 5.53
CA PHE A 154 -11.82 -0.69 4.77
C PHE A 154 -10.44 -0.12 5.07
N MET A 155 -10.32 1.20 5.22
CA MET A 155 -9.07 1.87 5.57
C MET A 155 -8.52 1.39 6.92
N LEU A 156 -9.38 1.28 7.93
CA LEU A 156 -9.00 0.77 9.26
C LEU A 156 -8.58 -0.70 9.21
N VAL A 157 -9.32 -1.53 8.47
CA VAL A 157 -8.95 -2.95 8.28
C VAL A 157 -7.59 -3.07 7.58
N LEU A 158 -7.34 -2.28 6.53
CA LEU A 158 -6.04 -2.24 5.84
C LEU A 158 -4.91 -1.83 6.78
N LEU A 159 -5.13 -0.84 7.64
CA LEU A 159 -4.13 -0.43 8.63
C LEU A 159 -3.82 -1.56 9.62
N LEU A 160 -4.84 -2.26 10.13
CA LEU A 160 -4.66 -3.41 11.03
C LEU A 160 -3.89 -4.55 10.35
N LEU A 161 -4.17 -4.82 9.08
CA LEU A 161 -3.46 -5.82 8.29
C LEU A 161 -1.99 -5.44 8.06
N LEU A 162 -1.70 -4.17 7.78
CA LEU A 162 -0.34 -3.65 7.65
C LEU A 162 0.43 -3.71 8.98
N SER A 163 -0.24 -3.33 10.07
CA SER A 163 0.33 -3.32 11.43
C SER A 163 0.73 -4.73 11.87
N SER A 164 -0.19 -5.69 11.70
CA SER A 164 0.07 -7.09 12.01
C SER A 164 1.18 -7.66 11.14
N SER A 165 1.15 -7.39 9.83
CA SER A 165 2.20 -7.81 8.90
C SER A 165 3.59 -7.27 9.30
N SER A 166 3.67 -6.02 9.76
CA SER A 166 4.94 -5.46 10.23
C SER A 166 5.52 -6.10 11.48
N LEU A 167 4.68 -6.61 12.37
CA LEU A 167 5.15 -7.34 13.55
C LEU A 167 5.59 -8.75 13.16
N THR A 168 4.93 -9.34 12.16
CA THR A 168 5.27 -10.66 11.61
C THR A 168 6.56 -10.63 10.80
N VAL A 169 6.85 -9.59 10.01
CA VAL A 169 8.07 -9.51 9.19
C VAL A 169 9.39 -9.73 9.96
N PRO A 170 9.70 -8.99 11.05
CA PRO A 170 10.95 -9.16 11.78
C PRO A 170 11.00 -10.49 12.55
N THR A 171 9.85 -10.98 13.02
CA THR A 171 9.78 -12.28 13.72
C THR A 171 10.01 -13.44 12.74
N THR A 172 9.41 -13.39 11.55
CA THR A 172 9.66 -14.33 10.45
C THR A 172 11.11 -14.26 9.99
N LYS A 173 11.69 -13.06 9.83
CA LYS A 173 13.12 -12.91 9.47
C LYS A 173 14.02 -13.60 10.51
N ARG A 174 13.83 -13.30 11.79
CA ARG A 174 14.59 -13.95 12.88
C ARG A 174 14.39 -15.46 12.94
N LEU A 175 13.18 -15.94 12.66
CA LEU A 175 12.87 -17.37 12.65
C LEU A 175 13.54 -18.08 11.47
N LEU A 176 13.54 -17.45 10.29
CA LEU A 176 14.23 -17.96 9.10
C LEU A 176 15.75 -17.96 9.29
N GLU A 177 16.33 -16.90 9.86
CA GLU A 177 17.76 -16.84 10.22
C GLU A 177 18.11 -17.98 11.19
N LYS A 178 17.33 -18.16 12.26
CA LYS A 178 17.54 -19.27 13.22
C LYS A 178 17.40 -20.65 12.56
N GLN A 179 16.43 -20.84 11.66
CA GLN A 179 16.26 -22.10 10.94
C GLN A 179 17.41 -22.34 9.95
N TYR A 180 17.88 -21.28 9.29
CA TYR A 180 19.01 -21.30 8.37
C TYR A 180 20.28 -21.71 9.10
N ASP A 181 20.60 -21.05 10.22
CA ASP A 181 21.77 -21.36 11.04
C ASP A 181 21.72 -22.80 11.56
N ARG A 182 20.56 -23.24 12.07
CA ARG A 182 20.39 -24.64 12.53
C ARG A 182 20.62 -25.65 11.41
N LYS A 183 20.08 -25.41 10.21
CA LYS A 183 20.28 -26.33 9.06
C LYS A 183 21.72 -26.28 8.56
N HIS A 184 22.33 -25.10 8.52
CA HIS A 184 23.75 -24.94 8.20
C HIS A 184 24.65 -25.73 9.14
N HIS A 185 24.45 -25.61 10.46
CA HIS A 185 25.25 -26.34 11.44
C HIS A 185 25.06 -27.85 11.33
N ARG A 186 23.83 -28.34 11.11
CA ARG A 186 23.59 -29.79 10.90
C ARG A 186 24.32 -30.30 9.67
N LEU A 187 24.22 -29.60 8.53
CA LEU A 187 24.87 -30.00 7.28
C LEU A 187 26.40 -29.88 7.35
N ALA A 188 26.94 -28.87 8.03
CA ALA A 188 28.38 -28.75 8.26
C ALA A 188 28.92 -29.89 9.14
N ASN A 189 28.12 -30.35 10.11
CA ASN A 189 28.46 -31.50 10.94
C ASN A 189 28.31 -32.82 10.19
N ASP A 190 27.35 -32.97 9.27
CA ASP A 190 27.23 -34.15 8.40
C ASP A 190 28.36 -34.23 7.36
N MET A 191 28.96 -33.11 6.97
CA MET A 191 30.09 -33.06 6.02
C MET A 191 31.44 -33.41 6.66
N LYS A 192 31.63 -33.12 7.96
CA LYS A 192 32.86 -33.45 8.71
C LYS A 192 33.25 -34.94 8.68
N PRO A 193 32.36 -35.91 8.98
CA PRO A 193 32.73 -37.32 9.02
C PRO A 193 33.07 -37.89 7.62
N HIS A 194 32.66 -37.24 6.53
CA HIS A 194 32.99 -37.69 5.18
C HIS A 194 34.37 -37.22 4.70
N LYS A 195 34.82 -36.05 5.16
CA LYS A 195 36.18 -35.57 4.86
C LYS A 195 37.26 -36.40 5.57
N GLU A 196 36.98 -36.83 6.81
CA GLU A 196 37.86 -37.76 7.54
C GLU A 196 37.85 -39.18 6.96
N ARG A 197 36.77 -39.60 6.27
CA ARG A 197 36.66 -40.94 5.65
C ARG A 197 37.21 -40.99 4.21
N ALA A 198 37.18 -39.89 3.48
CA ALA A 198 37.72 -39.78 2.12
C ALA A 198 39.26 -39.67 2.09
N GLU A 199 39.89 -39.31 3.21
CA GLU A 199 41.35 -39.32 3.34
C GLU A 199 41.91 -40.73 3.65
N ASP A 200 41.06 -41.72 3.97
CA ASP A 200 41.47 -43.08 4.37
C ASP A 200 41.26 -44.16 3.27
N GLU A 201 40.35 -43.96 2.30
CA GLU A 201 40.13 -44.94 1.21
C GLU A 201 40.37 -44.35 -0.19
N GLY A 202 41.57 -44.60 -0.73
CA GLY A 202 41.89 -44.41 -2.14
C GLY A 202 41.25 -45.47 -3.02
N GLY A 203 40.09 -45.16 -3.61
CA GLY A 203 39.40 -46.02 -4.59
C GLY A 203 38.83 -45.22 -5.77
N PRO A 204 39.10 -45.59 -7.04
CA PRO A 204 38.74 -44.78 -8.19
C PRO A 204 37.38 -45.21 -8.78
N ASP A 205 36.25 -44.85 -8.15
CA ASP A 205 34.95 -44.86 -8.85
C ASP A 205 33.83 -44.05 -8.16
N ASP A 206 34.12 -42.90 -7.56
CA ASP A 206 33.11 -42.13 -6.78
C ASP A 206 32.90 -40.67 -7.25
N GLY A 207 33.29 -40.34 -8.48
CA GLY A 207 33.15 -38.95 -8.98
C GLY A 207 31.70 -38.54 -9.30
N ARG A 208 30.83 -39.50 -9.58
CA ARG A 208 29.45 -39.25 -10.05
C ARG A 208 28.45 -39.14 -8.89
N TYR A 209 28.65 -39.93 -7.84
CA TYR A 209 27.84 -39.89 -6.62
C TYR A 209 28.03 -38.56 -5.86
N ASP A 210 29.27 -38.08 -5.82
CA ASP A 210 29.62 -36.81 -5.15
C ASP A 210 29.08 -35.58 -5.91
N ALA A 211 29.07 -35.64 -7.26
CA ALA A 211 28.51 -34.58 -8.10
C ALA A 211 26.97 -34.46 -7.98
N GLU A 212 26.23 -35.58 -7.96
CA GLU A 212 24.77 -35.56 -7.78
C GLU A 212 24.39 -35.02 -6.40
N ARG A 213 25.12 -35.41 -5.34
CA ARG A 213 24.89 -34.89 -3.98
C ARG A 213 25.26 -33.42 -3.84
N LEU A 214 26.35 -32.97 -4.46
CA LEU A 214 26.70 -31.55 -4.50
C LEU A 214 25.63 -30.74 -5.23
N GLN A 215 25.13 -31.24 -6.35
CA GLN A 215 24.04 -30.59 -7.10
C GLN A 215 22.76 -30.51 -6.26
N GLU A 216 22.43 -31.55 -5.50
CA GLU A 216 21.30 -31.56 -4.58
C GLU A 216 21.48 -30.55 -3.44
N HIS A 217 22.68 -30.46 -2.87
CA HIS A 217 23.02 -29.48 -1.82
C HIS A 217 22.96 -28.04 -2.34
N VAL A 218 23.53 -27.76 -3.52
CA VAL A 218 23.46 -26.43 -4.15
C VAL A 218 22.02 -26.08 -4.51
N LYS A 219 21.24 -27.02 -5.05
CA LYS A 219 19.81 -26.80 -5.35
C LYS A 219 19.01 -26.55 -4.08
N LYS A 220 19.29 -27.27 -3.00
CA LYS A 220 18.68 -27.09 -1.67
C LYS A 220 19.07 -25.76 -1.05
N TYR A 221 20.32 -25.35 -1.12
CA TYR A 221 20.80 -24.04 -0.67
C TYR A 221 20.21 -22.90 -1.48
N TRP A 222 20.16 -23.04 -2.80
CA TRP A 222 19.53 -22.08 -3.69
C TRP A 222 18.03 -21.95 -3.39
N LEU A 223 17.32 -23.07 -3.24
CA LEU A 223 15.90 -23.05 -2.88
C LEU A 223 15.68 -22.42 -1.49
N MET A 224 16.56 -22.71 -0.53
CA MET A 224 16.48 -22.16 0.83
C MET A 224 16.78 -20.66 0.86
N ALA A 225 17.80 -20.20 0.13
CA ALA A 225 18.11 -18.79 -0.04
C ALA A 225 17.01 -18.04 -0.82
N HIS A 226 16.35 -18.71 -1.77
CA HIS A 226 15.25 -18.12 -2.53
C HIS A 226 13.98 -17.99 -1.68
N THR A 227 13.64 -19.03 -0.91
CA THR A 227 12.45 -19.08 -0.04
C THR A 227 12.61 -18.31 1.27
N SER A 228 13.84 -18.06 1.74
CA SER A 228 14.10 -17.29 2.96
C SER A 228 14.07 -15.77 2.77
N SER A 229 13.93 -15.28 1.54
CA SER A 229 13.79 -13.84 1.32
C SER A 229 12.47 -13.36 1.94
N PRO A 230 12.50 -12.41 2.90
CA PRO A 230 11.30 -11.98 3.63
C PRO A 230 10.22 -11.41 2.70
N GLN A 231 10.61 -10.92 1.53
CA GLN A 231 9.73 -10.45 0.46
C GLN A 231 8.86 -11.58 -0.14
N TYR A 232 9.40 -12.80 -0.24
CA TYR A 232 8.72 -13.95 -0.85
C TYR A 232 7.72 -14.59 0.13
N VAL A 233 8.05 -14.56 1.43
CA VAL A 233 7.16 -15.02 2.50
C VAL A 233 6.02 -14.03 2.72
N LEU A 234 6.31 -12.73 2.68
CA LEU A 234 5.29 -11.68 2.83
C LEU A 234 4.33 -11.61 1.64
N GLY A 235 4.82 -11.85 0.42
CA GLY A 235 3.99 -11.95 -0.79
C GLY A 235 3.08 -13.18 -0.84
N ARG A 236 3.27 -14.15 0.05
CA ARG A 236 2.44 -15.36 0.20
C ARG A 236 1.44 -15.26 1.37
N LEU A 237 1.45 -14.17 2.12
CA LEU A 237 0.61 -14.03 3.30
C LEU A 237 -0.83 -13.70 2.89
N ALA A 238 -1.82 -14.35 3.51
CA ALA A 238 -3.25 -14.10 3.31
C ALA A 238 -3.63 -12.61 3.44
N THR A 239 -2.85 -11.85 4.21
CA THR A 239 -2.98 -10.40 4.38
C THR A 239 -2.78 -9.61 3.09
N CYS A 240 -1.91 -10.05 2.18
CA CYS A 240 -1.68 -9.38 0.89
C CYS A 240 -2.93 -9.46 0.00
N THR A 241 -3.57 -10.63 -0.04
CA THR A 241 -4.80 -10.90 -0.81
C THR A 241 -5.99 -10.16 -0.25
N ALA A 242 -6.16 -10.23 1.08
CA ALA A 242 -7.20 -9.50 1.77
C ALA A 242 -7.03 -7.99 1.50
N SER A 243 -5.80 -7.47 1.59
CA SER A 243 -5.52 -6.06 1.32
C SER A 243 -5.85 -5.66 -0.12
N GLY A 244 -5.54 -6.50 -1.10
CA GLY A 244 -5.87 -6.24 -2.50
C GLY A 244 -7.38 -6.30 -2.78
N ALA A 245 -8.10 -7.22 -2.14
CA ALA A 245 -9.56 -7.28 -2.20
C ALA A 245 -10.21 -6.02 -1.61
N PHE A 246 -9.76 -5.55 -0.45
CA PHE A 246 -10.25 -4.29 0.14
C PHE A 246 -9.90 -3.06 -0.71
N CYS A 247 -8.73 -3.04 -1.37
CA CYS A 247 -8.38 -2.00 -2.34
C CYS A 247 -9.30 -1.99 -3.56
N LEU A 248 -9.69 -3.17 -4.06
CA LEU A 248 -10.66 -3.27 -5.16
C LEU A 248 -12.07 -2.85 -4.74
N LEU A 249 -12.53 -3.29 -3.57
CA LEU A 249 -13.85 -2.91 -3.05
C LEU A 249 -13.94 -1.40 -2.82
N SER A 250 -12.88 -0.76 -2.30
CA SER A 250 -12.83 0.69 -2.16
C SER A 250 -12.79 1.43 -3.50
N ALA A 251 -12.08 0.92 -4.51
CA ALA A 251 -12.12 1.47 -5.87
C ALA A 251 -13.51 1.33 -6.51
N LEU A 252 -14.19 0.19 -6.29
CA LEU A 252 -15.56 -0.03 -6.76
C LEU A 252 -16.55 0.91 -6.08
N ALA A 253 -16.41 1.14 -4.77
CA ALA A 253 -17.22 2.11 -4.04
C ALA A 253 -17.07 3.53 -4.61
N LEU A 254 -15.84 3.95 -4.96
CA LEU A 254 -15.60 5.23 -5.64
C LEU A 254 -16.25 5.27 -7.02
N PHE A 255 -16.12 4.20 -7.81
CA PHE A 255 -16.73 4.11 -9.14
C PHE A 255 -18.26 4.20 -9.07
N GLN A 256 -18.88 3.50 -8.13
CA GLN A 256 -20.32 3.56 -7.89
C GLN A 256 -20.76 4.96 -7.47
N ALA A 257 -20.02 5.62 -6.57
CA ALA A 257 -20.30 7.00 -6.17
C ALA A 257 -20.20 7.98 -7.35
N ALA A 258 -19.17 7.84 -8.20
CA ALA A 258 -18.97 8.65 -9.39
C ALA A 258 -20.08 8.43 -10.42
N LEU A 259 -20.49 7.18 -10.67
CA LEU A 259 -21.59 6.85 -11.56
C LEU A 259 -22.91 7.42 -11.05
N ARG A 260 -23.18 7.29 -9.74
CA ARG A 260 -24.37 7.87 -9.11
C ARG A 260 -24.39 9.39 -9.24
N SER A 261 -23.25 10.05 -9.05
CA SER A 261 -23.10 11.50 -9.26
C SER A 261 -23.38 11.90 -10.71
N PHE A 262 -22.89 11.12 -11.67
CA PHE A 262 -23.07 11.37 -13.09
C PHE A 262 -24.53 11.20 -13.54
N VAL A 263 -25.20 10.15 -13.04
CA VAL A 263 -26.59 9.78 -13.39
C VAL A 263 -27.61 10.66 -12.65
N ALA A 264 -27.42 10.91 -11.35
CA ALA A 264 -28.36 11.68 -10.52
C ALA A 264 -28.15 13.20 -10.63
N ARG A 265 -27.89 13.70 -11.84
CA ARG A 265 -27.61 15.12 -12.12
C ARG A 265 -28.80 15.99 -11.71
N GLY A 266 -28.84 16.44 -10.45
CA GLY A 266 -29.67 17.57 -10.03
C GLY A 266 -30.45 17.49 -8.72
N SER A 267 -30.46 16.41 -7.94
CA SER A 267 -31.34 16.34 -6.75
C SER A 267 -30.60 15.98 -5.46
N GLY A 268 -30.10 17.00 -4.75
CA GLY A 268 -29.59 16.87 -3.38
C GLY A 268 -28.46 17.82 -3.03
N PHE A 269 -27.69 18.31 -4.00
CA PHE A 269 -26.54 19.17 -3.71
C PHE A 269 -26.94 20.63 -3.46
N CYS A 270 -26.34 21.26 -2.44
CA CYS A 270 -26.48 22.69 -2.24
C CYS A 270 -25.73 23.43 -3.34
N ASN A 271 -26.36 24.46 -3.95
CA ASN A 271 -25.67 25.40 -4.83
C ASN A 271 -24.73 26.25 -3.97
N GLY A 272 -23.46 25.88 -3.94
CA GLY A 272 -22.39 26.63 -3.29
C GLY A 272 -21.14 26.62 -4.17
N THR A 273 -20.35 27.69 -4.10
CA THR A 273 -19.04 27.74 -4.77
C THR A 273 -18.00 27.14 -3.85
N SER A 274 -17.11 26.30 -4.40
CA SER A 274 -15.98 25.75 -3.66
C SER A 274 -14.88 26.77 -3.51
N ASP A 275 -14.25 26.83 -2.35
CA ASP A 275 -13.04 27.63 -2.17
C ASP A 275 -11.85 27.10 -3.01
N TYR A 276 -11.84 25.79 -3.34
CA TYR A 276 -10.86 25.19 -4.24
C TYR A 276 -11.14 25.48 -5.73
N THR A 277 -12.30 26.07 -6.04
CA THR A 277 -12.74 26.50 -7.38
C THR A 277 -12.38 25.49 -8.49
N TRP A 278 -11.60 25.89 -9.49
CA TRP A 278 -11.24 25.08 -10.65
C TRP A 278 -10.22 23.98 -10.34
N SER A 279 -9.47 24.10 -9.23
CA SER A 279 -8.39 23.17 -8.89
C SER A 279 -8.89 21.78 -8.45
N ILE A 280 -10.17 21.64 -8.14
CA ILE A 280 -10.77 20.36 -7.72
C ILE A 280 -10.81 19.32 -8.86
N HIS A 281 -11.03 19.78 -10.11
CA HIS A 281 -11.07 18.92 -11.29
C HIS A 281 -9.75 18.16 -11.52
N PRO A 282 -8.59 18.84 -11.63
CA PRO A 282 -7.32 18.14 -11.83
C PRO A 282 -6.92 17.29 -10.62
N VAL A 283 -7.31 17.67 -9.39
CA VAL A 283 -7.11 16.84 -8.20
C VAL A 283 -7.85 15.50 -8.37
N PHE A 284 -9.15 15.53 -8.65
CA PHE A 284 -9.94 14.31 -8.83
C PHE A 284 -9.38 13.42 -9.95
N ILE A 285 -9.02 14.00 -11.10
CA ILE A 285 -8.47 13.26 -12.25
C ILE A 285 -7.14 12.58 -11.88
N SER A 286 -6.23 13.30 -11.22
CA SER A 286 -4.93 12.76 -10.83
C SER A 286 -5.05 11.61 -9.82
N GLN A 287 -5.98 11.72 -8.87
CA GLN A 287 -6.25 10.67 -7.89
C GLN A 287 -6.91 9.45 -8.52
N ALA A 288 -7.88 9.64 -9.42
CA ALA A 288 -8.54 8.56 -10.16
C ALA A 288 -7.54 7.79 -11.05
N PHE A 289 -6.65 8.50 -11.76
CA PHE A 289 -5.59 7.88 -12.55
C PHE A 289 -4.67 7.02 -11.68
N ARG A 290 -4.30 7.54 -10.50
CA ARG A 290 -3.47 6.81 -9.53
C ARG A 290 -4.16 5.55 -9.04
N ILE A 291 -5.42 5.61 -8.64
CA ILE A 291 -6.21 4.45 -8.20
C ILE A 291 -6.25 3.41 -9.32
N TRP A 292 -6.60 3.83 -10.54
CA TRP A 292 -6.65 2.94 -11.69
C TRP A 292 -5.30 2.26 -12.01
N SER A 293 -4.19 2.97 -11.83
CA SER A 293 -2.85 2.40 -11.96
C SER A 293 -2.52 1.39 -10.85
N GLY A 294 -2.87 1.72 -9.60
CA GLY A 294 -2.61 0.90 -8.42
C GLY A 294 -3.58 -0.27 -8.21
N THR A 295 -4.68 -0.33 -8.97
CA THR A 295 -5.57 -1.49 -9.04
C THR A 295 -5.11 -2.50 -10.11
N ARG A 296 -4.41 -2.03 -11.15
CA ARG A 296 -3.87 -2.88 -12.23
C ARG A 296 -2.57 -3.59 -11.87
N THR A 297 -1.96 -3.26 -10.73
CA THR A 297 -0.83 -4.03 -10.20
C THR A 297 -1.29 -5.47 -9.91
N PRO A 298 -0.67 -6.51 -10.52
CA PRO A 298 -1.09 -7.90 -10.38
C PRO A 298 -0.95 -8.51 -8.97
N SER A 299 -0.49 -7.72 -8.00
CA SER A 299 -0.32 -8.10 -6.59
C SER A 299 -1.63 -8.21 -5.81
N ALA A 300 -2.73 -7.61 -6.28
CA ALA A 300 -3.94 -7.48 -5.46
C ALA A 300 -4.85 -8.71 -5.41
N VAL A 301 -4.91 -9.58 -6.43
CA VAL A 301 -5.92 -10.67 -6.47
C VAL A 301 -5.42 -12.01 -7.00
N SER A 302 -4.54 -12.02 -8.00
CA SER A 302 -4.54 -13.16 -8.93
C SER A 302 -3.84 -14.45 -8.47
N ARG A 303 -3.03 -14.49 -7.41
CA ARG A 303 -2.23 -15.70 -7.11
C ARG A 303 -2.12 -16.18 -5.67
N CYS A 304 -2.86 -15.61 -4.74
CA CYS A 304 -2.86 -16.16 -3.38
C CYS A 304 -3.88 -17.28 -3.18
N SER A 305 -4.97 -17.34 -3.96
CA SER A 305 -5.91 -18.48 -3.89
C SER A 305 -5.22 -19.80 -4.23
N LEU A 306 -4.23 -19.79 -5.12
CA LEU A 306 -3.44 -20.98 -5.47
C LEU A 306 -2.40 -21.33 -4.39
N ALA A 307 -1.87 -20.34 -3.66
CA ALA A 307 -0.91 -20.55 -2.58
C ALA A 307 -1.57 -21.03 -1.28
N GLU A 308 -2.79 -20.56 -0.97
CA GLU A 308 -3.62 -21.12 0.10
C GLU A 308 -4.09 -22.55 -0.22
N LEU A 309 -4.49 -22.84 -1.47
CA LEU A 309 -4.79 -24.20 -1.91
C LEU A 309 -3.57 -25.13 -1.80
N LEU A 310 -2.36 -24.62 -2.05
CA LEU A 310 -1.11 -25.38 -1.85
C LEU A 310 -0.72 -25.50 -0.38
N GLN A 311 -1.07 -24.57 0.51
CA GLN A 311 -0.89 -24.72 1.96
C GLN A 311 -1.84 -25.79 2.54
N LEU A 312 -3.06 -25.90 2.02
CA LEU A 312 -3.99 -26.98 2.37
C LEU A 312 -3.55 -28.36 1.82
N LEU A 313 -2.74 -28.39 0.75
CA LEU A 313 -2.21 -29.63 0.15
C LEU A 313 -0.81 -30.03 0.65
N VAL A 314 -0.06 -29.12 1.28
CA VAL A 314 1.35 -29.33 1.72
C VAL A 314 1.49 -29.29 3.24
N VAL A 315 0.41 -29.56 3.98
CA VAL A 315 0.50 -30.08 5.35
C VAL A 315 0.15 -31.58 5.32
N PRO A 316 1.11 -32.47 5.05
CA PRO A 316 1.18 -33.73 5.74
C PRO A 316 2.05 -33.55 7.00
N PHE A 317 1.70 -34.31 8.03
CA PHE A 317 2.39 -34.46 9.31
C PHE A 317 3.92 -34.59 9.20
#